data_AF-A0A511QJF2-F1
#
_entry.id   AF-A0A511QJF2-F1
#
_cell.length_a   1.000
_cell.length_b   1.000
_cell.length_c   1.000
_cell.angle_alpha   90.00
_cell.angle_beta   90.00
_cell.angle_gamma   90.00
#
_symmetry.space_group_name_H-M   'P 1'
#
loop_
_entity.id
_entity.type
_entity.pdbx_description
1 polymer ?
#
loop_
_entity_poly.entity_id
_entity_poly.type
_entity_poly.pdbx_seq_one_letter_code
_entity_poly.pdbx_strand_id
1 'polypeptide(L)'
;MYIEIESEEKSIPQITFKRERARSSNIIKKSEIQIFHEAKALLLALEDQVQEYQDILEQQVVQMIEDKESALNEYVEKAYDTVMETWIVQQDEWFERAQYQLSELLSEQENYLKQVKDELKLSVANAVTSRLTKLNQSEHLIGHLIEVLHSEIDDEAKKLSVEQQVQDDGVILTIENEDTIISVNTSSIIAELRASLKQL
;
A
#
# COMPACT_ATOMS: atom_id res chain seq x y z
N MET A 1 -3.88 14.17 -49.82
CA MET A 1 -4.19 15.57 -49.50
C MET A 1 -3.87 16.37 -50.75
N TYR A 2 -4.87 16.88 -51.47
CA TYR A 2 -4.61 17.68 -52.68
C TYR A 2 -4.54 19.14 -52.27
N ILE A 3 -3.47 19.84 -52.66
CA ILE A 3 -3.38 21.29 -52.51
C ILE A 3 -4.27 21.88 -53.61
N GLU A 4 -5.48 22.31 -53.26
CA GLU A 4 -6.31 23.11 -54.17
C GLU A 4 -5.76 24.52 -54.24
N ILE A 5 -5.01 24.82 -55.30
CA ILE A 5 -4.66 26.21 -55.64
C ILE A 5 -5.96 26.95 -55.96
N GLU A 6 -6.25 28.03 -55.23
CA GLU A 6 -7.43 28.86 -55.41
C GLU A 6 -7.55 29.33 -56.87
N SER A 7 -8.77 29.31 -57.41
CA SER A 7 -9.06 29.55 -58.82
C SER A 7 -8.56 30.91 -59.33
N GLU A 8 -8.37 31.88 -58.44
CA GLU A 8 -7.87 33.22 -58.74
C GLU A 8 -6.37 33.22 -59.08
N GLU A 9 -5.60 32.25 -58.58
CA GLU A 9 -4.18 32.07 -58.89
C GLU A 9 -3.94 31.18 -60.11
N LYS A 10 -4.95 30.40 -60.55
CA LYS A 10 -4.95 29.62 -61.80
C LYS A 10 -5.13 30.48 -63.06
N SER A 11 -4.44 31.62 -63.14
CA SER A 11 -4.42 32.43 -64.35
C SER A 11 -3.56 31.74 -65.41
N ILE A 12 -4.12 30.76 -66.12
CA ILE A 12 -3.50 30.21 -67.33
C ILE A 12 -3.35 31.39 -68.31
N PRO A 13 -2.13 31.71 -68.77
CA PRO A 13 -1.93 32.82 -69.69
C PRO A 13 -2.68 32.55 -70.99
N GLN A 14 -3.81 33.24 -71.18
CA GLN A 14 -4.56 33.16 -72.43
C GLN A 14 -3.82 33.95 -73.50
N ILE A 15 -3.40 33.27 -74.57
CA ILE A 15 -2.80 33.89 -75.75
C ILE A 15 -3.90 34.69 -76.47
N THR A 16 -4.12 35.92 -76.02
CA THR A 16 -5.05 36.86 -76.65
C THR A 16 -4.26 37.77 -77.57
N PHE A 17 -4.37 37.51 -78.88
CA PHE A 17 -3.86 38.46 -79.87
C PHE A 17 -4.71 39.73 -79.79
N LYS A 18 -4.10 40.88 -79.47
CA LYS A 18 -4.73 42.19 -79.72
C LYS A 18 -4.98 42.29 -81.22
N ARG A 19 -6.19 41.93 -81.67
CA ARG A 19 -6.69 42.34 -82.98
C ARG A 19 -6.76 43.86 -82.95
N GLU A 20 -5.72 44.51 -83.44
CA GLU A 20 -5.80 45.93 -83.77
C GLU A 20 -7.02 46.12 -84.65
N ARG A 21 -7.97 46.93 -84.15
CA ARG A 21 -9.27 47.21 -84.73
C ARG A 21 -9.11 47.85 -86.14
N ALA A 22 -8.84 47.07 -87.20
CA ALA A 22 -8.98 47.51 -88.61
C ALA A 22 -8.60 46.43 -89.67
N ARG A 23 -8.87 45.13 -89.49
CA ARG A 23 -8.75 44.16 -90.60
C ARG A 23 -10.00 43.31 -90.75
N SER A 24 -10.82 43.67 -91.74
CA SER A 24 -12.01 42.96 -92.21
C SER A 24 -11.67 41.80 -93.16
N SER A 25 -10.63 41.01 -92.87
CA SER A 25 -10.26 39.84 -93.69
C SER A 25 -10.06 38.63 -92.80
N ASN A 26 -10.69 37.51 -93.16
CA ASN A 26 -10.55 36.21 -92.49
C ASN A 26 -9.24 35.47 -92.84
N ILE A 27 -8.26 36.17 -93.42
CA ILE A 27 -6.98 35.58 -93.85
C ILE A 27 -5.99 35.69 -92.71
N ILE A 28 -5.66 34.54 -92.10
CA ILE A 28 -4.62 34.42 -91.07
C ILE A 28 -3.25 34.48 -91.76
N LYS A 29 -2.34 35.32 -91.25
CA LYS A 29 -0.99 35.42 -91.81
C LYS A 29 -0.10 34.29 -91.29
N LYS A 30 0.81 33.78 -92.13
CA LYS A 30 1.80 32.76 -91.74
C LYS A 30 2.62 33.16 -90.49
N SER A 31 2.90 34.45 -90.33
CA SER A 31 3.57 35.00 -89.14
C SER A 31 2.74 34.89 -87.86
N GLU A 32 1.41 35.05 -87.95
CA GLU A 32 0.50 34.90 -86.80
C GLU A 32 0.42 33.42 -86.37
N ILE A 33 0.50 32.49 -87.33
CA ILE A 33 0.59 31.05 -87.07
C ILE A 33 1.91 30.71 -86.36
N GLN A 34 3.03 31.29 -86.77
CA GLN A 34 4.33 31.06 -86.12
C GLN A 34 4.33 31.55 -84.66
N ILE A 35 3.82 32.77 -84.41
CA ILE A 35 3.70 33.30 -83.05
C ILE A 35 2.80 32.41 -82.18
N PHE A 36 1.71 31.88 -82.74
CA PHE A 36 0.87 30.92 -82.03
C PHE A 36 1.60 29.62 -81.67
N HIS A 37 2.41 29.07 -82.59
CA HIS A 37 3.16 27.85 -82.31
C HIS A 37 4.26 28.07 -81.26
N GLU A 38 4.95 29.21 -81.31
CA GLU A 38 5.95 29.60 -80.31
C GLU A 38 5.30 29.80 -78.93
N ALA A 39 4.19 30.53 -78.87
CA ALA A 39 3.45 30.73 -77.62
C ALA A 39 2.88 29.40 -77.07
N LYS A 40 2.41 28.49 -77.93
CA LYS A 40 1.98 27.14 -77.52
C LYS A 40 3.14 26.30 -76.97
N ALA A 41 4.31 26.36 -77.60
CA ALA A 41 5.49 25.64 -77.12
C ALA A 41 5.96 26.16 -75.76
N LEU A 42 5.93 27.48 -75.55
CA LEU A 42 6.23 28.10 -74.27
C LEU A 42 5.21 27.71 -73.18
N LEU A 43 3.93 27.61 -73.54
CA LEU A 43 2.88 27.18 -72.62
C LEU A 43 3.11 25.73 -72.16
N LEU A 44 3.40 24.81 -73.09
CA LEU A 44 3.71 23.42 -72.76
C LEU A 44 4.94 23.30 -71.85
N ALA A 45 6.01 24.07 -72.14
CA ALA A 45 7.20 24.08 -71.29
C ALA A 45 6.92 24.62 -69.87
N LEU A 46 6.00 25.57 -69.73
CA LEU A 46 5.54 26.06 -68.43
C LEU A 46 4.68 25.03 -67.70
N GLU A 47 3.80 24.32 -68.39
CA GLU A 47 3.01 23.23 -67.80
C GLU A 47 3.91 22.12 -67.25
N ASP A 48 4.94 21.71 -68.01
CA ASP A 48 5.91 20.71 -67.57
C ASP A 48 6.68 21.18 -66.31
N GLN A 49 7.13 22.44 -66.28
CA GLN A 49 7.82 23.01 -65.11
C GLN A 49 6.90 23.11 -63.89
N VAL A 50 5.63 23.49 -64.08
CA VAL A 50 4.64 23.55 -62.98
C VAL A 50 4.42 22.16 -62.40
N GLN A 51 4.35 21.12 -63.24
CA GLN A 51 4.22 19.75 -62.77
C GLN A 51 5.45 19.31 -61.96
N GLU A 52 6.66 19.60 -62.44
CA GLU A 52 7.90 19.29 -61.70
C GLU A 52 7.93 20.00 -60.34
N TYR A 53 7.56 21.28 -60.28
CA TYR A 53 7.50 22.00 -59.01
C TYR A 53 6.42 21.44 -58.07
N GLN A 54 5.27 21.04 -58.61
CA GLN A 54 4.22 20.39 -57.82
C GLN A 54 4.72 19.08 -57.21
N ASP A 55 5.38 18.23 -57.99
CA ASP A 55 5.90 16.95 -57.51
C ASP A 55 6.95 17.15 -56.38
N ILE A 56 7.84 18.14 -56.52
CA ILE A 56 8.82 18.50 -55.47
C ILE A 56 8.10 18.98 -54.20
N LEU A 57 7.06 19.81 -54.35
CA LEU A 57 6.28 20.33 -53.23
C LEU A 57 5.54 19.20 -52.50
N GLU A 58 4.93 18.27 -53.24
CA GLU A 58 4.25 17.11 -52.68
C GLU A 58 5.22 16.22 -51.90
N GLN A 59 6.41 15.95 -52.45
CA GLN A 59 7.45 15.19 -51.75
C GLN A 59 7.91 15.88 -50.46
N GLN A 60 8.14 17.20 -50.52
CA GLN A 60 8.56 17.96 -49.36
C GLN A 60 7.48 17.97 -48.26
N VAL A 61 6.20 18.08 -48.65
CA VAL A 61 5.09 18.03 -47.70
C VAL A 61 4.98 16.65 -47.04
N VAL A 62 5.12 15.58 -47.82
CA VAL A 62 5.11 14.21 -47.27
C VAL A 62 6.25 14.04 -46.26
N GLN A 63 7.46 14.46 -46.61
CA GLN A 63 8.61 14.36 -45.71
C GLN A 63 8.41 15.20 -44.44
N MET A 64 7.86 16.42 -44.56
CA MET A 64 7.52 17.24 -43.40
C MET A 64 6.47 16.58 -42.50
N ILE A 65 5.49 15.89 -43.06
CA ILE A 65 4.48 15.16 -42.29
C ILE A 65 5.16 14.00 -41.53
N GLU A 66 5.97 13.18 -42.21
CA GLU A 66 6.69 12.07 -41.60
C GLU A 66 7.62 12.54 -40.46
N ASP A 67 8.36 13.63 -40.68
CA ASP A 67 9.24 14.22 -39.66
C ASP A 67 8.43 14.69 -38.43
N LYS A 68 7.26 15.30 -38.65
CA LYS A 68 6.38 15.76 -37.56
C LYS A 68 5.73 14.60 -36.82
N GLU A 69 5.30 13.56 -37.51
CA GLU A 69 4.78 12.34 -36.92
C GLU A 69 5.84 11.66 -36.06
N SER A 70 7.07 11.52 -36.56
CA SER A 70 8.18 10.95 -35.80
C SER A 70 8.49 11.76 -34.54
N ALA A 71 8.58 13.09 -34.66
CA ALA A 71 8.84 13.97 -33.52
C ALA A 71 7.71 13.91 -32.47
N LEU A 72 6.46 13.80 -32.92
CA LEU A 72 5.31 13.69 -32.02
C LEU A 72 5.30 12.35 -31.30
N ASN A 73 5.61 11.25 -32.00
CA ASN A 73 5.73 9.93 -31.40
C ASN A 73 6.84 9.88 -30.34
N GLU A 74 8.02 10.45 -30.64
CA GLU A 74 9.12 10.52 -29.67
C GLU A 74 8.74 11.36 -28.43
N TYR A 75 8.00 12.45 -28.62
CA TYR A 75 7.51 13.26 -27.50
C TYR A 75 6.49 12.48 -26.65
N VAL A 76 5.57 11.76 -27.28
CA VAL A 76 4.56 10.94 -26.59
C VAL A 76 5.23 9.81 -25.81
N GLU A 77 6.23 9.14 -26.38
CA GLU A 77 6.99 8.08 -25.73
C GLU A 77 7.72 8.62 -24.49
N LYS A 78 8.44 9.74 -24.62
CA LYS A 78 9.11 10.39 -23.46
C LYS A 78 8.13 10.81 -22.37
N ALA A 79 6.97 11.37 -22.77
CA ALA A 79 5.95 11.77 -21.81
C ALA A 79 5.37 10.55 -21.09
N TYR A 80 5.14 9.46 -21.81
CA TYR A 80 4.69 8.19 -21.25
C TYR A 80 5.70 7.62 -20.27
N ASP A 81 6.98 7.55 -20.65
CA ASP A 81 8.05 7.05 -19.78
C ASP A 81 8.17 7.88 -18.50
N THR A 82 8.09 9.21 -18.61
CA THR A 82 8.12 10.11 -17.44
C THR A 82 6.93 9.85 -16.51
N VAL A 83 5.73 9.64 -17.06
CA VAL A 83 4.54 9.31 -16.26
C VAL A 83 4.69 7.93 -15.63
N MET A 84 5.27 6.96 -16.34
CA MET A 84 5.50 5.62 -15.84
C MET A 84 6.50 5.62 -14.68
N GLU A 85 7.62 6.34 -14.81
CA GLU A 85 8.62 6.50 -13.74
C GLU A 85 8.00 7.18 -12.51
N THR A 86 7.25 8.27 -12.69
CA THR A 86 6.59 8.94 -11.55
C THR A 86 5.54 8.06 -10.88
N TRP A 87 4.83 7.23 -11.66
CA TRP A 87 3.85 6.29 -11.12
C TRP A 87 4.51 5.18 -10.29
N ILE A 88 5.65 4.64 -10.75
CA ILE A 88 6.41 3.64 -9.99
C ILE A 88 6.90 4.22 -8.66
N VAL A 89 7.47 5.43 -8.68
CA VAL A 89 7.94 6.09 -7.45
C VAL A 89 6.79 6.32 -6.47
N GLN A 90 5.64 6.81 -6.95
CA GLN A 90 4.47 7.00 -6.09
C GLN A 90 3.94 5.69 -5.51
N GLN A 91 3.96 4.62 -6.31
CA GLN A 91 3.55 3.29 -5.86
C GLN A 91 4.46 2.79 -4.73
N ASP A 92 5.77 2.93 -4.88
CA ASP A 92 6.75 2.53 -3.87
C ASP A 92 6.59 3.35 -2.58
N GLU A 93 6.45 4.67 -2.68
CA GLU A 93 6.18 5.55 -1.52
C GLU A 93 4.89 5.15 -0.78
N TRP A 94 3.84 4.79 -1.53
CA TRP A 94 2.58 4.33 -0.94
C TRP A 94 2.75 3.01 -0.21
N PHE A 95 3.52 2.07 -0.78
CA PHE A 95 3.81 0.80 -0.12
C PHE A 95 4.64 0.99 1.15
N GLU A 96 5.69 1.81 1.11
CA GLU A 96 6.50 2.10 2.30
C GLU A 96 5.66 2.73 3.41
N ARG A 97 4.80 3.70 3.06
CA ARG A 97 3.90 4.35 4.02
C ARG A 97 2.89 3.38 4.60
N ALA A 98 2.29 2.53 3.78
CA ALA A 98 1.35 1.52 4.23
C ALA A 98 2.03 0.49 5.15
N GLN A 99 3.26 0.07 4.82
CA GLN A 99 4.05 -0.84 5.64
C GLN A 99 4.42 -0.22 6.99
N TYR A 100 4.82 1.05 7.00
CA TYR A 100 5.11 1.78 8.23
C TYR A 100 3.87 1.83 9.14
N GLN A 101 2.72 2.25 8.61
CA GLN A 101 1.46 2.30 9.37
C GLN A 101 1.02 0.93 9.89
N LEU A 102 1.17 -0.13 9.08
CA LEU A 102 0.90 -1.50 9.51
C LEU A 102 1.81 -1.92 10.65
N SER A 103 3.11 -1.61 10.57
CA SER A 103 4.07 -1.97 11.61
C SER A 103 3.80 -1.22 12.92
N GLU A 104 3.41 0.04 12.84
CA GLU A 104 3.03 0.86 13.99
C GLU A 104 1.79 0.27 14.67
N LEU A 105 0.70 0.04 13.93
CA LEU A 105 -0.52 -0.58 14.44
C LEU A 105 -0.26 -1.98 15.04
N LEU A 106 0.62 -2.78 14.42
CA LEU A 106 0.95 -4.12 14.92
C LEU A 106 1.72 -4.03 16.23
N SER A 107 2.64 -3.07 16.36
CA SER A 107 3.36 -2.81 17.60
C SER A 107 2.44 -2.30 18.72
N GLU A 108 1.45 -1.46 18.39
CA GLU A 108 0.42 -1.01 19.34
C GLU A 108 -0.43 -2.18 19.82
N GLN A 109 -0.88 -3.04 18.91
CA GLN A 109 -1.64 -4.24 19.25
C GLN A 109 -0.82 -5.22 20.11
N GLU A 110 0.46 -5.40 19.82
CA GLU A 110 1.35 -6.24 20.62
C GLU A 110 1.50 -5.68 22.04
N ASN A 111 1.67 -4.37 22.18
CA ASN A 111 1.77 -3.70 23.47
C ASN A 111 0.45 -3.79 24.25
N TYR A 112 -0.68 -3.60 23.59
CA TYR A 112 -2.00 -3.77 24.18
C TYR A 112 -2.19 -5.21 24.69
N LEU A 113 -1.83 -6.22 23.90
CA LEU A 113 -1.90 -7.62 24.31
C LEU A 113 -1.00 -7.93 25.50
N LYS A 114 0.21 -7.34 25.57
CA LYS A 114 1.09 -7.47 26.73
C LYS A 114 0.46 -6.86 27.99
N GLN A 115 -0.14 -5.68 27.87
CA GLN A 115 -0.85 -5.03 28.98
C GLN A 115 -2.02 -5.88 29.47
N VAL A 116 -2.88 -6.36 28.56
CA VAL A 116 -4.00 -7.24 28.93
C VAL A 116 -3.53 -8.55 29.56
N LYS A 117 -2.43 -9.13 29.07
CA LYS A 117 -1.81 -10.32 29.66
C LYS A 117 -1.34 -10.05 31.09
N ASP A 118 -0.71 -8.91 31.34
CA ASP A 118 -0.21 -8.55 32.66
C ASP A 118 -1.36 -8.22 33.63
N GLU A 119 -2.40 -7.52 33.16
CA GLU A 119 -3.64 -7.30 33.91
C GLU A 119 -4.33 -8.62 34.26
N LEU A 120 -4.39 -9.57 33.32
CA LEU A 120 -4.97 -10.89 33.56
C LEU A 120 -4.14 -11.66 34.59
N LYS A 121 -2.81 -11.65 34.48
CA LYS A 121 -1.92 -12.26 35.48
C LYS A 121 -2.18 -11.68 36.87
N LEU A 122 -2.27 -10.36 36.98
CA LEU A 122 -2.51 -9.68 38.25
C LEU A 122 -3.92 -9.99 38.81
N SER A 123 -4.93 -10.02 37.94
CA SER A 123 -6.29 -10.41 38.29
C SER A 123 -6.37 -11.86 38.80
N VAL A 124 -5.71 -12.79 38.11
CA VAL A 124 -5.62 -14.20 38.52
C VAL A 124 -4.85 -14.34 39.84
N ALA A 125 -3.72 -13.65 39.99
CA ALA A 125 -2.97 -13.65 41.25
C ALA A 125 -3.82 -13.11 42.42
N ASN A 126 -4.59 -12.05 42.20
CA ASN A 126 -5.52 -11.50 43.19
C ASN A 126 -6.67 -12.47 43.52
N ALA A 127 -7.22 -13.15 42.51
CA ALA A 127 -8.25 -14.16 42.71
C ALA A 127 -7.72 -15.39 43.48
N VAL A 128 -6.50 -15.84 43.20
CA VAL A 128 -5.86 -16.94 43.91
C VAL A 128 -5.52 -16.55 45.35
N THR A 129 -4.92 -15.38 45.56
CA THR A 129 -4.59 -14.89 46.91
C THR A 129 -5.83 -14.68 47.78
N SER A 130 -6.93 -14.17 47.22
CA SER A 130 -8.21 -14.04 47.92
C SER A 130 -8.94 -15.37 48.18
N ARG A 131 -8.62 -16.43 47.43
CA ARG A 131 -9.06 -17.81 47.76
C ARG A 131 -8.19 -18.42 48.84
N LEU A 132 -6.87 -18.19 48.82
CA LEU A 132 -5.94 -18.65 49.85
C LEU A 132 -6.23 -18.02 51.22
N THR A 133 -6.60 -16.74 51.28
CA THR A 133 -7.06 -16.11 52.54
C THR A 133 -8.27 -16.85 53.13
N LYS A 134 -9.24 -17.25 52.30
CA LYS A 134 -10.42 -18.01 52.73
C LYS A 134 -10.09 -19.43 53.18
N LEU A 135 -9.00 -20.01 52.65
CA LEU A 135 -8.50 -21.32 53.05
C LEU A 135 -7.93 -21.33 54.47
N ASN A 136 -7.45 -20.19 54.97
CA ASN A 136 -6.80 -20.04 56.28
C ASN A 136 -7.72 -20.37 57.47
N GLN A 137 -9.03 -20.25 57.28
CA GLN A 137 -10.04 -20.56 58.28
C GLN A 137 -10.97 -21.69 57.82
N SER A 138 -10.58 -22.45 56.78
CA SER A 138 -11.42 -23.53 56.27
C SER A 138 -11.40 -24.71 57.23
N GLU A 139 -12.58 -25.10 57.74
CA GLU A 139 -12.76 -26.26 58.60
C GLU A 139 -12.25 -27.56 57.95
N HIS A 140 -12.30 -27.67 56.62
CA HIS A 140 -11.77 -28.84 55.90
C HIS A 140 -10.25 -28.94 55.96
N LEU A 141 -9.54 -27.81 55.85
CA LEU A 141 -8.08 -27.79 55.93
C LEU A 141 -7.62 -28.03 57.36
N ILE A 142 -8.31 -27.43 58.33
CA ILE A 142 -8.09 -27.66 59.76
C ILE A 142 -8.34 -29.13 60.10
N GLY A 143 -9.43 -29.72 59.62
CA GLY A 143 -9.75 -31.13 59.82
C GLY A 143 -8.70 -32.07 59.24
N HIS A 144 -8.21 -31.79 58.02
CA HIS A 144 -7.16 -32.58 57.41
C HIS A 144 -5.82 -32.45 58.15
N LEU A 145 -5.46 -31.25 58.60
CA LEU A 145 -4.24 -31.05 59.39
C LEU A 145 -4.30 -31.75 60.75
N ILE A 146 -5.48 -31.80 61.38
CA ILE A 146 -5.70 -32.59 62.61
C ILE A 146 -5.45 -34.08 62.33
N GLU A 147 -5.97 -34.62 61.22
CA GLU A 147 -5.70 -36.00 60.82
C GLU A 147 -4.22 -36.27 60.56
N VAL A 148 -3.53 -35.36 59.88
CA VAL A 148 -2.09 -35.46 59.61
C VAL A 148 -1.29 -35.44 60.91
N LEU A 149 -1.64 -34.55 61.85
CA LEU A 149 -0.98 -34.48 63.15
C LEU A 149 -1.16 -35.76 63.98
N HIS A 150 -2.35 -36.36 63.96
CA HIS A 150 -2.55 -37.68 64.60
C HIS A 150 -1.76 -38.79 63.91
N SER A 151 -1.62 -38.75 62.58
CA SER A 151 -0.84 -39.73 61.84
C SER A 151 0.67 -39.60 62.05
N GLU A 152 1.20 -38.39 62.25
CA GLU A 152 2.63 -38.19 62.54
C GLU A 152 3.02 -38.62 63.96
N ILE A 153 2.09 -38.59 64.91
CA ILE A 153 2.32 -39.02 66.30
C ILE A 153 1.98 -40.51 66.47
N ASP A 154 1.58 -41.20 65.40
CA ASP A 154 1.15 -42.62 65.43
C ASP A 154 -0.02 -42.86 66.41
N ASP A 155 -0.85 -41.83 66.65
CA ASP A 155 -2.04 -41.88 67.51
C ASP A 155 -3.26 -42.37 66.71
N GLU A 156 -3.23 -43.64 66.28
CA GLU A 156 -4.35 -44.29 65.56
C GLU A 156 -5.67 -44.29 66.37
N ALA A 157 -5.57 -44.12 67.70
CA ALA A 157 -6.71 -44.12 68.61
C ALA A 157 -7.32 -42.74 68.87
N LYS A 158 -6.73 -41.65 68.33
CA LYS A 158 -7.13 -40.24 68.56
C LYS A 158 -7.32 -39.91 70.04
N LYS A 159 -6.41 -40.36 70.90
CA LYS A 159 -6.52 -40.18 72.35
C LYS A 159 -5.94 -38.85 72.83
N LEU A 160 -5.03 -38.25 72.06
CA LEU A 160 -4.43 -36.96 72.39
C LEU A 160 -5.35 -35.82 71.95
N SER A 161 -5.58 -34.84 72.82
CA SER A 161 -6.38 -33.66 72.47
C SER A 161 -5.54 -32.68 71.67
N VAL A 162 -5.97 -32.37 70.44
CA VAL A 162 -5.38 -31.28 69.66
C VAL A 162 -5.90 -29.95 70.21
N GLU A 163 -5.01 -29.13 70.73
CA GLU A 163 -5.35 -27.78 71.14
C GLU A 163 -5.39 -26.86 69.92
N GLN A 164 -6.58 -26.31 69.67
CA GLN A 164 -6.80 -25.33 68.61
C GLN A 164 -6.75 -23.92 69.19
N GLN A 165 -5.71 -23.16 68.85
CA GLN A 165 -5.67 -21.74 69.12
C GLN A 165 -6.03 -20.97 67.86
N VAL A 166 -7.23 -20.40 67.86
CA VAL A 166 -7.71 -19.51 66.79
C VAL A 166 -7.11 -18.12 67.01
N GLN A 167 -6.32 -17.65 66.05
CA GLN A 167 -5.79 -16.29 66.00
C GLN A 167 -6.42 -15.54 64.82
N ASP A 168 -6.35 -14.20 64.86
CA ASP A 168 -6.94 -13.34 63.81
C ASP A 168 -6.40 -13.65 62.40
N ASP A 169 -5.17 -14.19 62.31
CA ASP A 169 -4.45 -14.42 61.06
C ASP A 169 -4.23 -15.92 60.74
N GLY A 170 -4.88 -16.84 61.48
CA GLY A 170 -4.79 -18.29 61.23
C GLY A 170 -5.09 -19.16 62.45
N VAL A 171 -4.94 -20.48 62.29
CA VAL A 171 -5.15 -21.46 63.36
C VAL A 171 -3.84 -22.17 63.65
N ILE A 172 -3.45 -22.14 64.92
CA ILE A 172 -2.34 -22.95 65.43
C ILE A 172 -2.93 -24.23 66.02
N LEU A 173 -2.51 -25.35 65.46
CA LEU A 173 -2.86 -26.69 65.92
C LEU A 173 -1.66 -27.26 66.67
N THR A 174 -1.87 -27.63 67.93
CA THR A 174 -0.80 -28.14 68.80
C THR A 174 -1.22 -29.51 69.34
N ILE A 175 -0.39 -30.53 69.12
CA ILE A 175 -0.52 -31.81 69.83
C ILE A 175 0.72 -31.99 70.70
N GLU A 176 0.47 -32.27 71.98
CA GLU A 176 1.51 -32.50 72.98
C GLU A 176 1.41 -33.95 73.50
N ASN A 177 2.54 -34.65 73.48
CA ASN A 177 2.76 -35.95 74.12
C ASN A 177 3.93 -35.81 75.12
N GLU A 178 4.08 -36.72 76.07
CA GLU A 178 5.03 -36.62 77.20
C GLU A 178 6.50 -36.39 76.78
N ASP A 179 6.86 -36.74 75.53
CA ASP A 179 8.22 -36.57 74.97
C ASP A 179 8.30 -35.59 73.77
N THR A 180 7.18 -35.14 73.18
CA THR A 180 7.19 -34.36 71.92
C THR A 180 6.01 -33.40 71.79
N ILE A 181 6.29 -32.14 71.40
CA ILE A 181 5.28 -31.14 71.01
C ILE A 181 5.38 -30.89 69.51
N ILE A 182 4.29 -31.12 68.77
CA ILE A 182 4.19 -30.78 67.35
C ILE A 182 3.17 -29.66 67.20
N SER A 183 3.62 -28.54 66.61
CA SER A 183 2.78 -27.39 66.31
C SER A 183 2.75 -27.13 64.81
N VAL A 184 1.55 -27.02 64.24
CA VAL A 184 1.33 -26.65 62.84
C VAL A 184 0.51 -25.38 62.79
N ASN A 185 1.05 -24.38 62.09
CA ASN A 185 0.38 -23.11 61.89
C ASN A 185 -0.12 -22.99 60.45
N THR A 186 -1.45 -22.86 60.27
CA THR A 186 -2.06 -22.69 58.94
C THR A 186 -1.59 -21.40 58.25
N SER A 187 -1.23 -20.37 59.02
CA SER A 187 -0.77 -19.09 58.45
C SER A 187 0.62 -19.20 57.82
N SER A 188 1.52 -20.02 58.38
CA SER A 188 2.85 -20.27 57.83
C SER A 188 2.78 -21.03 56.50
N ILE A 189 1.93 -22.04 56.39
CA ILE A 189 1.74 -22.82 55.16
C ILE A 189 1.16 -21.94 54.03
N ILE A 190 0.19 -21.09 54.36
CA ILE A 190 -0.40 -20.16 53.39
C ILE A 190 0.56 -19.03 53.04
N ALA A 191 1.42 -18.59 53.96
CA ALA A 191 2.48 -17.63 53.69
C ALA A 191 3.52 -18.19 52.71
N GLU A 192 3.92 -19.46 52.85
CA GLU A 192 4.79 -20.14 51.89
C GLU A 192 4.13 -20.30 50.53
N LEU A 193 2.85 -20.73 50.47
CA LEU A 193 2.09 -20.81 49.21
C LEU A 193 1.97 -19.45 48.51
N ARG A 194 1.75 -18.36 49.28
CA ARG A 194 1.76 -16.99 48.75
C ARG A 194 3.13 -16.58 48.22
N ALA A 195 4.21 -16.99 48.90
CA ALA A 195 5.58 -16.71 48.46
C ALA A 195 5.89 -17.43 47.14
N SER A 196 5.46 -18.68 46.98
CA SER A 196 5.62 -19.45 45.74
C SER A 196 4.83 -18.85 44.57
N LEU A 197 3.63 -18.31 44.82
CA LEU A 197 2.80 -17.66 43.79
C LEU A 197 3.32 -16.29 43.34
N LYS A 198 4.07 -15.58 44.18
CA LYS A 198 4.68 -14.28 43.82
C LYS A 198 5.93 -14.40 42.94
N GLN A 199 6.50 -15.60 42.81
CA GLN A 199 7.69 -15.85 41.99
C GLN A 199 7.37 -16.22 40.52
N LEU A 200 6.08 -16.26 40.14
CA LEU A 200 5.54 -16.61 38.81
C LEU A 200 5.01 -15.38 38.06
#